data_AF-A0A836KNS4-F1
#
_entry.id   AF-A0A836KNS4-F1
#
_cell.length_a   1.000
_cell.length_b   1.000
_cell.length_c   1.000
_cell.angle_alpha   90.00
_cell.angle_beta   90.00
_cell.angle_gamma   90.00
#
_symmetry.space_group_name_H-M   'P 1'
#
loop_
_entity.id
_entity.type
_entity.pdbx_description
1 polymer ?
#
loop_
_entity_poly.entity_id
_entity_poly.type
_entity_poly.pdbx_seq_one_letter_code
_entity_poly.pdbx_strand_id
1 'polypeptide(L)'
;MAKRTVKMGVMGRYGTRYGANPRKRAKKLEVSQHAKHFCSFCGKFAFRRKAVGIWRCDGCSKTVAGGAYTLSTPNNSTVRSTVRRLRELAKI
;
A
#
# COMPACT_ATOMS: atom_id res chain seq x y z
N MET A 1 6.48 -11.16 23.66
CA MET A 1 7.13 -9.92 23.15
C MET A 1 6.54 -8.71 23.86
N ALA A 2 7.36 -7.84 24.46
CA ALA A 2 6.90 -6.63 25.14
C ALA A 2 6.74 -5.44 24.18
N LYS A 3 5.80 -4.54 24.47
CA LYS A 3 5.57 -3.31 23.71
C LYS A 3 6.75 -2.35 23.89
N ARG A 4 7.51 -2.09 22.81
CA ARG A 4 8.73 -1.26 22.86
C ARG A 4 8.50 0.24 22.74
N THR A 5 7.41 0.69 22.10
CA THR A 5 7.13 2.13 21.92
C THR A 5 5.66 2.43 22.16
N VAL A 6 5.37 3.62 22.69
CA VAL A 6 3.99 4.08 22.95
C VAL A 6 3.35 4.66 21.68
N LYS A 7 4.02 5.64 21.04
CA LYS A 7 3.45 6.42 19.93
C LYS A 7 4.18 6.21 18.59
N MET A 8 5.51 6.08 18.61
CA MET A 8 6.32 6.23 17.40
C MET A 8 6.36 5.00 16.49
N GLY A 9 6.33 3.77 17.02
CA GLY A 9 6.39 2.55 16.20
C GLY A 9 7.62 2.54 15.28
N VAL A 10 7.43 2.28 13.98
CA VAL A 10 8.48 2.25 12.95
C VAL A 10 9.30 3.54 12.89
N MET A 11 8.72 4.68 13.28
CA MET A 11 9.42 5.98 13.29
C MET A 11 10.47 6.10 14.40
N GLY A 12 10.58 5.11 15.30
CA GLY A 12 11.63 5.07 16.31
C GLY A 12 13.05 5.16 15.71
N ARG A 13 13.24 4.70 14.46
CA ARG A 13 14.51 4.79 13.73
C ARG A 13 15.06 6.21 13.56
N TYR A 14 14.19 7.21 13.58
CA TYR A 14 14.59 8.62 13.42
C TYR A 14 15.00 9.30 14.73
N GLY A 15 14.74 8.67 15.88
CA GLY A 15 15.03 9.25 17.19
C GLY A 15 14.26 10.56 17.41
N THR A 16 14.98 11.58 17.89
CA THR A 16 14.44 12.93 18.19
C THR A 16 14.34 13.83 16.95
N ARG A 17 14.91 13.44 15.81
CA ARG A 17 15.01 14.28 14.61
C ARG A 17 13.65 14.54 13.94
N TYR A 18 13.60 15.62 13.15
CA TYR A 18 12.50 16.01 12.24
C TYR A 18 11.17 16.43 12.89
N GLY A 19 11.05 16.41 14.21
CA GLY A 19 9.82 16.84 14.91
C GLY A 19 8.66 15.85 14.81
N ALA A 20 7.55 16.13 15.51
CA ALA A 20 6.45 15.17 15.66
C ALA A 20 5.54 15.06 14.41
N ASN A 21 5.20 16.17 13.76
CA ASN A 21 4.25 16.19 12.65
C ASN A 21 4.77 15.45 11.40
N PRO A 22 6.02 15.69 10.94
CA PRO A 22 6.59 14.93 9.82
C PRO A 22 6.66 13.43 10.11
N ARG A 23 7.08 13.04 11.33
CA ARG A 23 7.11 11.64 11.75
C ARG A 23 5.72 10.99 11.76
N LYS A 24 4.68 11.69 12.21
CA LYS A 24 3.30 11.16 12.17
C LYS A 24 2.83 10.89 10.73
N ARG A 25 3.12 11.80 9.79
CA ARG A 25 2.78 11.63 8.37
C ARG A 25 3.57 10.48 7.74
N ALA A 26 4.88 10.45 7.95
CA ALA A 26 5.76 9.38 7.46
C ALA A 26 5.38 8.01 8.01
N LYS A 27 4.99 7.92 9.30
CA LYS A 27 4.52 6.67 9.91
C LYS A 27 3.39 6.01 9.11
N LYS A 28 2.40 6.79 8.67
CA LYS A 28 1.25 6.28 7.90
C LYS A 28 1.71 5.65 6.58
N LEU A 29 2.61 6.33 5.88
CA LEU A 29 3.16 5.87 4.58
C LEU A 29 4.11 4.67 4.75
N GLU A 30 4.93 4.66 5.79
CA GLU A 30 5.87 3.57 6.03
C GLU A 30 5.20 2.28 6.49
N VAL A 31 4.13 2.39 7.27
CA VAL A 31 3.34 1.21 7.66
C VAL A 31 2.67 0.62 6.42
N SER A 32 2.09 1.45 5.55
CA SER A 32 1.39 0.95 4.36
C SER A 32 2.33 0.34 3.32
N GLN A 33 3.53 0.91 3.14
CA GLN A 33 4.49 0.38 2.16
C GLN A 33 5.13 -0.95 2.58
N HIS A 34 5.32 -1.17 3.89
CA HIS A 34 5.91 -2.39 4.43
C HIS A 34 4.87 -3.46 4.79
N ALA A 35 3.59 -3.09 4.82
CA ALA A 35 2.50 -4.04 5.01
C ALA A 35 2.41 -5.03 3.84
N LYS A 36 1.96 -6.25 4.15
CA LYS A 36 1.56 -7.23 3.14
C LYS A 36 0.14 -6.91 2.69
N HIS A 37 -0.07 -6.88 1.37
CA HIS A 37 -1.39 -6.61 0.77
C HIS A 37 -2.04 -7.89 0.25
N PHE A 38 -3.37 -7.86 0.16
CA PHE A 38 -4.17 -8.96 -0.37
C PHE A 38 -3.90 -9.17 -1.87
N CYS A 39 -3.68 -10.42 -2.27
CA CYS A 39 -3.50 -10.79 -3.66
C CYS A 39 -4.81 -11.30 -4.26
N SER A 40 -5.34 -10.57 -5.25
CA SER A 40 -6.54 -10.98 -6.00
C SER A 40 -6.32 -12.23 -6.87
N PHE A 41 -5.06 -12.62 -7.14
CA PHE A 41 -4.76 -13.79 -7.98
C PHE A 41 -4.71 -15.10 -7.20
N CYS A 42 -4.19 -15.09 -5.97
CA CYS A 42 -4.00 -16.31 -5.18
C CYS A 42 -4.66 -16.27 -3.80
N GLY A 43 -5.39 -15.21 -3.47
CA GLY A 43 -6.14 -15.07 -2.22
C GLY A 43 -5.29 -14.83 -0.96
N LYS A 44 -3.95 -14.79 -1.06
CA LYS A 44 -3.05 -14.64 0.09
C LYS A 44 -2.63 -13.18 0.31
N PHE A 45 -2.43 -12.77 1.56
CA PHE A 45 -1.76 -11.51 1.90
C PHE A 45 -0.25 -11.62 1.69
N ALA A 46 0.18 -11.60 0.43
CA ALA A 46 1.56 -11.84 0.04
C ALA A 46 2.13 -10.79 -0.92
N PHE A 47 1.37 -9.75 -1.28
CA PHE A 47 1.93 -8.64 -2.05
C PHE A 47 2.86 -7.79 -1.20
N ARG A 48 4.10 -7.62 -1.69
CA ARG A 48 5.10 -6.71 -1.14
C ARG A 48 5.57 -5.74 -2.21
N ARG A 49 5.94 -4.54 -1.76
CA ARG A 49 6.53 -3.51 -2.61
C ARG A 49 7.96 -3.92 -2.98
N LYS A 50 8.29 -3.92 -4.28
CA LYS A 50 9.67 -4.15 -4.76
C LYS A 50 10.32 -2.85 -5.19
N ALA A 51 9.59 -1.99 -5.88
CA ALA A 51 10.00 -0.63 -6.23
C ALA A 51 8.82 0.33 -6.11
N VAL A 52 9.03 1.62 -6.37
CA VAL A 52 7.95 2.61 -6.45
C VAL A 52 6.95 2.16 -7.53
N GLY A 53 5.69 1.98 -7.17
CA GLY A 53 4.64 1.56 -8.10
C GLY A 53 4.71 0.09 -8.54
N ILE A 54 5.73 -0.68 -8.15
CA ILE A 54 5.87 -2.09 -8.53
C ILE A 54 5.66 -2.99 -7.31
N TRP A 55 4.65 -3.84 -7.39
CA TRP A 55 4.25 -4.78 -6.34
C TRP A 55 4.36 -6.21 -6.84
N ARG A 56 5.04 -7.07 -6.08
CA ARG A 56 5.18 -8.49 -6.40
C ARG A 56 4.59 -9.35 -5.29
N CYS A 57 3.81 -10.34 -5.67
CA CYS A 57 3.29 -11.35 -4.75
C CYS A 57 4.35 -12.43 -4.54
N ASP A 58 4.76 -12.66 -3.29
CA ASP A 58 5.70 -13.73 -2.97
C ASP A 58 5.04 -15.13 -3.08
N GLY A 59 3.70 -15.21 -3.07
CA GLY A 59 2.98 -16.49 -3.14
C GLY A 59 2.71 -17.02 -4.56
N CYS A 60 2.42 -16.15 -5.53
CA CYS A 60 2.12 -16.55 -6.92
C CYS A 60 3.05 -15.89 -7.95
N SER A 61 4.09 -15.17 -7.51
CA SER A 61 5.06 -14.48 -8.37
C SER A 61 4.49 -13.44 -9.35
N LYS A 62 3.20 -13.12 -9.28
CA LYS A 62 2.59 -12.07 -10.10
C LYS A 62 3.10 -10.70 -9.67
N THR A 63 3.40 -9.87 -10.66
CA THR A 63 3.84 -8.48 -10.49
C THR A 63 2.78 -7.55 -11.06
N VAL A 64 2.45 -6.49 -10.34
CA VAL A 64 1.37 -5.55 -10.68
C VAL A 64 1.87 -4.12 -10.48
N ALA A 65 1.44 -3.23 -11.38
CA ALA A 65 1.58 -1.79 -11.21
C ALA A 65 0.51 -1.26 -10.24
N GLY A 66 0.94 -0.58 -9.19
CA GLY A 66 0.08 -0.06 -8.12
C GLY A 66 0.49 1.34 -7.68
N GLY A 67 0.01 1.76 -6.51
CA GLY A 67 0.40 3.03 -5.92
C GLY A 67 1.85 3.04 -5.39
N ALA A 68 2.35 4.24 -5.08
CA ALA A 68 3.70 4.41 -4.54
C ALA A 68 3.88 3.77 -3.16
N TYR A 69 2.88 3.88 -2.28
CA TYR A 69 2.91 3.40 -0.88
C TYR A 69 1.79 2.41 -0.52
N THR A 70 0.82 2.22 -1.41
CA THR A 70 -0.30 1.26 -1.26
C THR A 70 -0.50 0.51 -2.57
N LEU A 71 -0.98 -0.74 -2.51
CA LEU A 71 -1.22 -1.55 -3.71
C LEU A 71 -2.29 -0.91 -4.62
N SER A 72 -3.40 -0.46 -4.03
CA SER A 72 -4.45 0.31 -4.73
C SER A 72 -4.52 1.73 -4.17
N THR A 73 -4.71 2.71 -5.05
CA THR A 73 -4.98 4.10 -4.68
C THR A 73 -6.48 4.38 -4.77
N PRO A 74 -7.01 5.34 -4.00
CA PRO A 74 -8.43 5.71 -4.09
C PRO A 74 -8.87 6.08 -5.50
N ASN A 75 -8.02 6.82 -6.22
CA ASN A 75 -8.28 7.20 -7.61
C ASN A 75 -8.28 5.98 -8.56
N ASN A 76 -7.45 4.96 -8.29
CA ASN A 76 -7.47 3.74 -9.09
C ASN A 76 -8.80 3.01 -8.93
N SER A 77 -9.31 2.89 -7.70
CA SER A 77 -10.61 2.26 -7.46
C SER A 77 -11.78 2.98 -8.12
N THR A 78 -11.79 4.33 -8.10
CA THR A 78 -12.85 5.11 -8.74
C THR A 78 -12.77 5.03 -10.26
N VAL A 79 -11.57 5.15 -10.84
CA VAL A 79 -11.41 5.04 -12.30
C VAL A 79 -11.82 3.65 -12.79
N ARG A 80 -11.48 2.57 -12.07
CA ARG A 80 -11.89 1.21 -12.42
C ARG A 80 -13.42 1.07 -12.48
N SER A 81 -14.15 1.60 -11.50
CA SER A 81 -15.61 1.51 -11.49
C SER A 81 -16.25 2.39 -12.57
N THR A 82 -15.74 3.61 -12.78
CA THR A 82 -16.24 4.51 -13.83
C THR A 82 -16.01 3.93 -15.23
N VAL A 83 -14.80 3.45 -15.53
CA VAL A 83 -14.48 2.85 -16.84
C VAL A 83 -15.33 1.61 -17.10
N ARG A 84 -15.55 0.77 -16.08
CA ARG A 84 -16.45 -0.39 -16.20
C ARG A 84 -17.86 0.06 -16.61
N ARG A 85 -18.44 1.01 -15.87
CA ARG A 85 -19.79 1.55 -16.15
C ARG A 85 -19.88 2.13 -17.57
N LEU A 86 -18.89 2.93 -17.99
CA LEU A 86 -18.88 3.51 -19.34
C LEU A 86 -18.79 2.44 -20.43
N ARG A 87 -18.03 1.36 -20.22
CA ARG A 87 -17.98 0.21 -21.14
C ARG A 87 -19.30 -0.56 -21.21
N GLU A 88 -20.03 -0.67 -20.11
CA GLU A 88 -21.36 -1.31 -20.08
C GLU A 88 -22.39 -0.45 -20.83
N LEU A 89 -22.33 0.89 -20.69
CA LEU A 89 -23.21 1.81 -21.43
C LEU A 89 -22.89 1.90 -22.93
N ALA A 90 -21.61 1.84 -23.29
CA ALA A 90 -21.17 1.86 -24.68
C ALA A 90 -21.39 0.52 -25.40
N LYS A 91 -21.65 -0.57 -24.66
CA LYS A 91 -22.10 -1.85 -25.22
C LYS A 91 -23.61 -1.81 -25.44
N ILE A 92 -24.00 -1.01 -26.42
CA ILE A 92 -25.13 -1.29 -27.32
C ILE A 92 -24.51 -1.86 -28.59
#